data_AF-A0A7S0MVF7-F1
#
_entry.id   AF-A0A7S0MVF7-F1
#
_cell.length_a   1.000
_cell.length_b   1.000
_cell.length_c   1.000
_cell.angle_alpha   90.00
_cell.angle_beta   90.00
_cell.angle_gamma   90.00
#
_symmetry.space_group_name_H-M   'P 1'
#
loop_
_entity.id
_entity.type
_entity.pdbx_description
1 polymer ?
#
loop_
_entity_poly.entity_id
_entity_poly.type
_entity_poly.pdbx_seq_one_letter_code
_entity_poly.pdbx_strand_id
1 'polypeptide(L)'
;AALFPGSSTLIGNLIRTTLPTVSQWELSRRRKPTLANRRWLRHYTDGCRMELRMIPVPENLKGLMFYQVAEWLFRSANVSLIGLQTEPGVRGSVQLNPSHYILKGTEVAVVITQSTKRAKTAFQRPYLERTYKPLKSDLLAWD
;
A
#
# COMPACT_ATOMS: atom_id res chain seq x y z
N ALA A 1 -6.53 5.19 18.99
CA ALA A 1 -7.92 5.51 18.62
C ALA A 1 -8.35 6.93 19.01
N ALA A 2 -7.72 7.57 20.00
CA ALA A 2 -8.07 8.93 20.42
C ALA A 2 -7.73 10.03 19.39
N LEU A 3 -6.69 9.84 18.58
CA LEU A 3 -6.30 10.80 17.53
C LEU A 3 -7.13 10.68 16.24
N PHE A 4 -7.46 9.44 15.86
CA PHE A 4 -8.26 9.14 14.67
C PHE A 4 -9.24 8.02 15.00
N PRO A 5 -10.55 8.29 15.10
CA PRO A 5 -11.54 7.25 15.35
C PRO A 5 -11.52 6.22 14.20
N GLY A 6 -11.61 4.94 14.54
CA GLY A 6 -11.57 3.84 13.55
C GLY A 6 -10.17 3.37 13.13
N SER A 7 -9.10 4.09 13.49
CA SER A 7 -7.71 3.68 13.18
C SER A 7 -7.32 2.31 13.75
N SER A 8 -7.79 2.00 14.97
CA SER A 8 -7.54 0.69 15.60
C SER A 8 -8.18 -0.47 14.82
N THR A 9 -9.38 -0.28 14.29
CA THR A 9 -10.07 -1.27 13.45
C THR A 9 -9.33 -1.46 12.13
N LEU A 10 -8.90 -0.37 11.50
CA LEU A 10 -8.12 -0.42 10.27
C LEU A 10 -6.80 -1.18 10.47
N ILE A 11 -6.02 -0.81 11.49
CA ILE A 11 -4.73 -1.46 11.80
C ILE A 11 -4.96 -2.92 12.19
N GLY A 12 -5.98 -3.21 13.00
CA GLY A 12 -6.33 -4.57 13.41
C GLY A 12 -6.66 -5.47 12.22
N ASN A 13 -7.41 -4.95 11.22
CA ASN A 13 -7.71 -5.68 9.99
C ASN A 13 -6.47 -5.92 9.14
N LEU A 14 -5.57 -4.94 9.03
CA LEU A 14 -4.31 -5.09 8.30
C LEU A 14 -3.36 -6.12 8.92
N ILE A 15 -3.34 -6.24 10.26
CA ILE A 15 -2.47 -7.20 10.96
C ILE A 15 -3.09 -8.60 10.95
N ARG A 16 -4.41 -8.74 11.16
CA ARG A 16 -5.08 -10.06 11.18
C ARG A 16 -4.88 -10.86 9.90
N THR A 17 -4.79 -10.21 8.75
CA THR A 17 -4.56 -10.86 7.45
C THR A 17 -3.10 -11.25 7.21
N THR A 18 -2.16 -10.74 8.01
CA THR A 18 -0.73 -11.11 7.93
C THR A 18 -0.39 -12.40 8.69
N LEU A 19 -1.23 -12.83 9.63
CA LEU A 19 -1.08 -14.10 10.34
C LEU A 19 -1.64 -15.26 9.49
N PRO A 20 -0.88 -16.34 9.27
CA PRO A 20 -1.33 -17.50 8.52
C PRO A 20 -2.24 -18.33 9.42
N THR A 21 -3.52 -17.98 9.54
CA THR A 21 -4.42 -18.78 10.41
C THR A 21 -5.70 -19.21 9.75
N VAL A 22 -6.24 -18.50 8.77
CA VAL A 22 -7.27 -19.06 7.90
C VAL A 22 -7.11 -18.40 6.56
N SER A 23 -6.90 -19.20 5.54
CA SER A 23 -6.78 -18.68 4.21
C SER A 23 -8.04 -17.89 3.82
N GLN A 24 -7.84 -16.72 3.21
CA GLN A 24 -8.94 -16.03 2.53
C GLN A 24 -9.61 -16.93 1.45
N TRP A 25 -8.98 -18.05 1.05
CA TRP A 25 -9.59 -19.05 0.16
C TRP A 25 -10.79 -19.76 0.78
N GLU A 26 -10.82 -19.99 2.10
CA GLU A 26 -11.97 -20.60 2.79
C GLU A 26 -13.15 -19.63 2.91
N LEU A 27 -12.88 -18.37 3.18
CA LEU A 27 -13.89 -17.30 3.18
C LEU A 27 -14.46 -17.02 1.79
N SER A 28 -13.67 -17.26 0.73
CA SER A 28 -14.10 -17.06 -0.66
C SER A 28 -14.96 -18.19 -1.22
N ARG A 29 -14.93 -19.40 -0.62
CA ARG A 29 -15.75 -20.56 -1.02
C ARG A 29 -17.15 -20.57 -0.43
N ARG A 30 -17.37 -19.89 0.70
CA ARG A 30 -18.73 -19.69 1.23
C ARG A 30 -19.40 -18.67 0.32
N ARG A 31 -20.34 -19.16 -0.51
CA ARG A 31 -21.23 -18.41 -1.43
C ARG A 31 -21.18 -16.91 -1.13
N LYS A 32 -20.63 -16.09 -2.03
CA LYS A 32 -20.68 -14.62 -1.92
C LYS A 32 -22.13 -14.27 -1.55
N PRO A 33 -22.46 -13.90 -0.30
CA PRO A 33 -23.79 -13.39 -0.05
C PRO A 33 -23.86 -12.19 -0.98
N THR A 34 -24.84 -12.17 -1.86
CA THR A 34 -25.10 -11.00 -2.68
C THR A 34 -25.27 -9.86 -1.69
N LEU A 35 -24.23 -9.04 -1.51
CA LEU A 35 -24.24 -7.78 -0.76
C LEU A 35 -25.10 -6.78 -1.55
N ALA A 36 -26.31 -7.20 -1.91
CA ALA A 36 -27.30 -6.46 -2.62
C ALA A 36 -27.73 -5.31 -1.70
N ASN A 37 -27.72 -4.10 -2.25
CA ASN A 37 -28.18 -2.86 -1.61
C ASN A 37 -27.40 -2.32 -0.40
N ARG A 38 -26.24 -2.88 -0.02
CA ARG A 38 -25.39 -2.28 1.05
C ARG A 38 -24.02 -1.85 0.52
N ARG A 39 -24.00 -0.70 -0.17
CA ARG A 39 -22.79 -0.11 -0.76
C ARG A 39 -21.67 0.08 0.27
N TRP A 40 -21.99 0.56 1.47
CA TRP A 40 -21.00 0.78 2.55
C TRP A 40 -20.32 -0.53 2.99
N LEU A 41 -21.09 -1.62 3.11
CA LEU A 41 -20.58 -2.91 3.55
C LEU A 41 -19.65 -3.54 2.52
N ARG A 42 -19.96 -3.33 1.22
CA ARG A 42 -19.05 -3.71 0.12
C ARG A 42 -17.70 -2.99 0.26
N HIS A 43 -17.70 -1.67 0.40
CA HIS A 43 -16.45 -0.91 0.58
C HIS A 43 -15.67 -1.32 1.83
N TYR A 44 -16.37 -1.56 2.95
CA TYR A 44 -15.74 -2.05 4.18
C TYR A 44 -15.07 -3.42 3.96
N THR A 45 -15.80 -4.38 3.39
CA THR A 45 -15.26 -5.73 3.12
C THR A 45 -14.13 -5.73 2.10
N ASP A 46 -14.16 -4.84 1.10
CA ASP A 46 -13.05 -4.65 0.17
C ASP A 46 -11.80 -4.12 0.88
N GLY A 47 -11.96 -3.21 1.86
CA GLY A 47 -10.88 -2.73 2.73
C GLY A 47 -10.30 -3.82 3.63
N CYS A 48 -11.14 -4.72 4.15
CA CYS A 48 -10.69 -5.85 4.98
C CYS A 48 -9.83 -6.88 4.22
N ARG A 49 -9.83 -6.86 2.88
CA ARG A 49 -8.98 -7.73 2.06
C ARG A 49 -7.56 -7.19 1.87
N MET A 50 -7.30 -5.95 2.31
CA MET A 50 -5.96 -5.37 2.24
C MET A 50 -5.06 -5.99 3.31
N GLU A 51 -3.78 -6.13 2.99
CA GLU A 51 -2.78 -6.75 3.84
C GLU A 51 -1.51 -5.91 3.84
N LEU A 52 -0.83 -5.88 4.98
CA LEU A 52 0.49 -5.28 5.11
C LEU A 52 1.56 -6.28 4.66
N ARG A 53 2.41 -5.89 3.72
CA ARG A 53 3.47 -6.74 3.17
C ARG A 53 4.79 -5.99 3.14
N MET A 54 5.86 -6.74 3.37
CA MET A 54 7.24 -6.28 3.25
C MET A 54 7.82 -6.85 1.96
N ILE A 55 8.35 -5.99 1.09
CA ILE A 55 8.86 -6.38 -0.22
C ILE A 55 10.22 -5.71 -0.44
N PRO A 56 11.29 -6.45 -0.77
CA PRO A 56 12.57 -5.85 -1.12
C PRO A 56 12.42 -4.85 -2.26
N VAL A 57 13.01 -3.67 -2.11
CA VAL A 57 13.06 -2.67 -3.17
C VAL A 57 14.03 -3.18 -4.25
N PRO A 58 13.59 -3.32 -5.51
CA PRO A 58 14.47 -3.70 -6.60
C PRO A 58 15.40 -2.54 -7.01
N GLU A 59 16.57 -2.89 -7.54
CA GLU A 59 17.61 -1.91 -7.90
C GLU A 59 17.18 -0.92 -8.99
N ASN A 60 16.20 -1.26 -9.83
CA ASN A 60 15.68 -0.37 -10.87
C ASN A 60 14.95 0.86 -10.32
N LEU A 61 14.61 0.88 -9.02
CA LEU A 61 14.01 2.03 -8.34
C LEU A 61 15.02 2.85 -7.53
N LYS A 62 16.30 2.45 -7.55
CA LYS A 62 17.38 3.18 -6.89
C LYS A 62 17.52 4.59 -7.47
N GLY A 63 17.74 5.57 -6.59
CA GLY A 63 17.86 6.98 -6.97
C GLY A 63 16.53 7.73 -7.11
N LEU A 64 15.39 7.03 -7.12
CA LEU A 64 14.07 7.67 -7.09
C LEU A 64 13.70 8.12 -5.68
N MET A 65 12.89 9.17 -5.58
CA MET A 65 12.32 9.60 -4.32
C MET A 65 11.14 8.72 -3.91
N PHE A 66 10.95 8.54 -2.60
CA PHE A 66 9.86 7.73 -2.05
C PHE A 66 8.50 8.12 -2.59
N TYR A 67 8.17 9.41 -2.65
CA TYR A 67 6.85 9.84 -3.13
C TYR A 67 6.61 9.47 -4.60
N GLN A 68 7.64 9.52 -5.45
CA GLN A 68 7.54 9.17 -6.88
C GLN A 68 7.21 7.69 -7.04
N VAL A 69 7.90 6.85 -6.27
CA VAL A 69 7.67 5.40 -6.25
C VAL A 69 6.30 5.08 -5.67
N ALA A 70 5.91 5.75 -4.58
CA ALA A 70 4.59 5.58 -3.96
C ALA A 70 3.45 5.92 -4.93
N GLU A 71 3.56 7.04 -5.62
CA GLU A 71 2.58 7.47 -6.62
C GLU A 71 2.52 6.48 -7.80
N TRP A 72 3.67 6.09 -8.33
CA TRP A 72 3.74 5.16 -9.45
C TRP A 72 3.15 3.79 -9.10
N LEU A 73 3.46 3.23 -7.93
CA LEU A 73 2.90 1.96 -7.46
C LEU A 73 1.38 2.04 -7.28
N PHE A 74 0.89 3.16 -6.73
CA PHE A 74 -0.54 3.36 -6.53
C PHE A 74 -1.28 3.43 -7.88
N ARG A 75 -0.78 4.25 -8.82
CA ARG A 75 -1.41 4.42 -10.14
C ARG A 75 -1.32 3.17 -11.02
N SER A 76 -0.17 2.50 -11.05
CA SER A 76 0.07 1.39 -11.98
C SER A 76 -0.49 0.05 -11.49
N ALA A 77 -0.62 -0.11 -10.17
CA ALA A 77 -0.94 -1.39 -9.57
C ALA A 77 -1.90 -1.31 -8.38
N ASN A 78 -2.38 -0.14 -7.95
CA ASN A 78 -3.19 0.03 -6.73
C ASN A 78 -2.51 -0.58 -5.49
N VAL A 79 -1.20 -0.34 -5.36
CA VAL A 79 -0.39 -0.75 -4.21
C VAL A 79 0.01 0.51 -3.45
N SER A 80 -0.35 0.59 -2.17
CA SER A 80 -0.03 1.76 -1.34
C SER A 80 1.30 1.53 -0.63
N LEU A 81 2.32 2.29 -1.00
CA LEU A 81 3.60 2.32 -0.29
C LEU A 81 3.48 3.25 0.93
N ILE A 82 3.70 2.71 2.14
CA ILE A 82 3.50 3.45 3.40
C ILE A 82 4.80 3.72 4.16
N GLY A 83 5.88 3.00 3.84
CA GLY A 83 7.17 3.21 4.50
C GLY A 83 8.29 2.36 3.93
N LEU A 84 9.49 2.56 4.48
CA LEU A 84 10.71 1.83 4.15
C LEU A 84 11.39 1.35 5.43
N GLN A 85 11.96 0.15 5.38
CA GLN A 85 12.93 -0.33 6.35
C GLN A 85 14.31 -0.21 5.73
N THR A 86 15.16 0.65 6.29
CA THR A 86 16.44 1.06 5.69
C THR A 86 17.59 0.08 5.96
N GLU A 87 17.44 -0.80 6.94
CA GLU A 87 18.46 -1.79 7.35
C GLU A 87 17.79 -3.13 7.68
N PRO A 88 17.70 -4.05 6.71
CA PRO A 88 17.14 -5.37 6.95
C PRO A 88 18.12 -6.21 7.82
N GLY A 89 17.67 -6.64 9.02
CA GLY A 89 18.37 -7.63 9.85
C GLY A 89 19.02 -7.10 11.14
N VAL A 90 19.41 -5.82 11.17
CA VAL A 90 19.68 -5.10 12.44
C VAL A 90 18.33 -4.60 12.98
N ARG A 91 18.24 -3.98 14.16
CA ARG A 91 17.03 -3.24 14.60
C ARG A 91 16.74 -2.03 13.66
N GLY A 92 16.60 -2.28 12.37
CA GLY A 92 16.43 -1.28 11.35
C GLY A 92 15.18 -0.47 11.62
N SER A 93 15.32 0.85 11.56
CA SER A 93 14.20 1.76 11.72
C SER A 93 13.24 1.60 10.55
N VAL A 94 11.94 1.44 10.86
CA VAL A 94 10.88 1.62 9.86
C VAL A 94 10.54 3.10 9.80
N GLN A 95 10.76 3.70 8.64
CA GLN A 95 10.40 5.08 8.36
C GLN A 95 9.05 5.10 7.64
N LEU A 96 8.04 5.74 8.25
CA LEU A 96 6.72 5.89 7.67
C LEU A 96 6.65 7.18 6.85
N ASN A 97 6.17 7.06 5.60
CA ASN A 97 6.06 8.16 4.64
C ASN A 97 7.29 9.09 4.55
N PRO A 98 8.51 8.57 4.30
CA PRO A 98 9.71 9.39 4.20
C PRO A 98 9.78 10.10 2.84
N SER A 99 8.86 11.06 2.60
CA SER A 99 8.57 11.68 1.29
C SER A 99 9.79 11.92 0.39
N HIS A 100 10.79 12.69 0.86
CA HIS A 100 11.98 13.08 0.08
C HIS A 100 13.15 12.09 0.18
N TYR A 101 12.95 10.93 0.79
CA TYR A 101 13.98 9.91 0.89
C TYR A 101 14.30 9.31 -0.48
N ILE A 102 15.58 9.24 -0.79
CA ILE A 102 16.08 8.64 -2.03
C ILE A 102 16.36 7.17 -1.78
N LEU A 103 15.70 6.30 -2.55
CA LEU A 103 15.85 4.84 -2.42
C LEU A 103 17.27 4.42 -2.81
N LYS A 104 17.92 3.65 -1.95
CA LYS A 104 19.28 3.11 -2.16
C LYS A 104 19.28 1.74 -2.85
N GLY A 105 18.13 1.06 -2.87
CA GLY A 105 17.95 -0.28 -3.44
C GLY A 105 18.25 -1.42 -2.46
N THR A 106 18.59 -1.10 -1.22
CA THR A 106 18.83 -2.08 -0.14
C THR A 106 17.67 -2.16 0.85
N GLU A 107 16.69 -1.27 0.70
CA GLU A 107 15.56 -1.16 1.62
C GLU A 107 14.50 -2.24 1.39
N VAL A 108 13.68 -2.45 2.42
CA VAL A 108 12.46 -3.22 2.31
C VAL A 108 11.27 -2.27 2.36
N ALA A 109 10.47 -2.27 1.31
CA ALA A 109 9.25 -1.48 1.22
C ALA A 109 8.14 -2.09 2.07
N VAL A 110 7.48 -1.24 2.87
CA VAL A 110 6.27 -1.59 3.61
C VAL A 110 5.08 -1.12 2.78
N VAL A 111 4.28 -2.07 2.28
CA VAL A 111 3.15 -1.79 1.39
C VAL A 111 1.84 -2.36 1.92
N ILE A 112 0.74 -1.73 1.50
CA ILE A 112 -0.62 -2.25 1.69
C ILE A 112 -1.14 -2.70 0.31
N THR A 113 -1.54 -3.96 0.20
CA THR A 113 -2.00 -4.58 -1.05
C THR A 113 -3.04 -5.68 -0.78
N GLN A 114 -3.87 -6.01 -1.76
CA GLN A 114 -4.76 -7.18 -1.70
C GLN A 114 -4.03 -8.50 -1.98
N SER A 115 -2.83 -8.45 -2.56
CA SER A 115 -2.11 -9.65 -2.96
C SER A 115 -0.60 -9.40 -3.01
N THR A 116 0.14 -10.30 -2.37
CA THR A 116 1.60 -10.35 -2.44
C THR A 116 2.10 -10.50 -3.88
N LYS A 117 1.42 -11.32 -4.70
CA LYS A 117 1.77 -11.51 -6.11
C LYS A 117 1.65 -10.19 -6.88
N ARG A 118 0.55 -9.48 -6.69
CA ARG A 118 0.29 -8.18 -7.32
C ARG A 118 1.37 -7.15 -6.98
N ALA A 119 1.76 -7.08 -5.70
CA ALA A 119 2.78 -6.15 -5.27
C ALA A 119 4.18 -6.54 -5.81
N LYS A 120 4.58 -7.82 -5.73
CA LYS A 120 5.85 -8.29 -6.34
C LYS A 120 5.92 -7.98 -7.84
N THR A 121 4.85 -8.26 -8.58
CA THR A 121 4.77 -7.94 -10.01
C THR A 121 4.83 -6.43 -10.26
N ALA A 122 4.27 -5.60 -9.39
CA ALA A 122 4.35 -4.15 -9.52
C ALA A 122 5.80 -3.65 -9.40
N PHE A 123 6.54 -4.13 -8.39
CA PHE A 123 7.94 -3.77 -8.19
C PHE A 123 8.86 -4.22 -9.35
N GLN A 124 8.54 -5.34 -10.01
CA GLN A 124 9.30 -5.83 -11.16
C GLN A 124 9.08 -5.04 -12.46
N ARG A 125 8.06 -4.17 -12.52
CA ARG A 125 7.81 -3.37 -13.72
C ARG A 125 8.85 -2.25 -13.83
N PRO A 126 9.24 -1.84 -15.05
CA PRO A 126 10.08 -0.67 -15.23
C PRO A 126 9.34 0.57 -14.71
N TYR A 127 10.06 1.44 -14.01
CA TYR A 127 9.53 2.75 -13.64
C TYR A 127 9.26 3.54 -14.93
N LEU A 128 8.00 3.93 -15.09
CA LEU A 128 7.57 4.77 -16.20
C LEU A 128 7.26 6.13 -15.62
N GLU A 129 8.17 7.07 -15.80
CA GLU A 129 7.93 8.47 -15.47
C GLU A 129 6.88 9.00 -16.44
N ARG A 130 5.61 8.86 -16.06
CA ARG A 130 4.60 9.71 -16.67
C ARG A 130 4.81 11.09 -16.08
N THR A 131 5.33 11.99 -16.90
CA THR A 131 5.50 13.41 -16.58
C THR A 131 4.22 13.89 -15.92
N TYR A 132 4.28 14.10 -14.61
CA TYR A 132 3.20 14.68 -13.86
C TYR A 132 3.01 16.09 -14.44
N LYS A 133 1.99 16.29 -15.28
CA LYS A 133 1.46 17.63 -15.46
C LYS A 133 0.73 17.92 -14.15
N PRO A 134 1.24 18.82 -13.28
CA PRO A 134 0.43 19.27 -12.16
C PRO A 134 -0.92 19.69 -12.71
N LEU A 135 -2.00 19.20 -12.09
CA LEU A 135 -3.29 19.86 -12.21
C LEU A 135 -3.00 21.32 -11.89
N LYS A 136 -3.12 22.19 -12.90
CA LYS A 136 -2.92 23.63 -12.73
C LYS A 136 -3.69 24.03 -11.48
N SER A 137 -3.04 24.80 -10.62
CA SER A 137 -3.54 25.32 -9.35
C SER A 137 -4.75 26.26 -9.48
N ASP A 138 -5.53 26.16 -10.56
CA ASP A 138 -6.67 27.02 -10.89
C ASP A 138 -7.89 26.77 -9.97
N LEU A 139 -7.74 26.00 -8.87
CA LEU A 139 -8.79 25.71 -7.88
C LEU A 139 -8.50 26.28 -6.48
N LEU A 140 -7.54 27.21 -6.35
CA LEU A 140 -7.34 28.01 -5.12
C LEU A 140 -8.01 29.40 -5.17
N ALA A 141 -8.95 29.63 -6.08
CA ALA A 141 -9.92 30.72 -5.95
C ALA A 141 -11.21 30.17 -5.34
N TRP A 142 -11.20 30.00 -4.02
CA TRP A 142 -12.42 30.00 -3.22
C TRP A 142 -12.43 31.35 -2.50
N ASP A 143 -12.98 32.36 -3.18
CA ASP A 143 -13.48 33.58 -2.54
C ASP A 143 -14.69 33.23 -1.64
#